data_AF-A0AAW5TEK2-F1
#
_entry.id   AF-A0AAW5TEK2-F1
#
_cell.length_a   1.000
_cell.length_b   1.000
_cell.length_c   1.000
_cell.angle_alpha   90.00
_cell.angle_beta   90.00
_cell.angle_gamma   90.00
#
_symmetry.space_group_name_H-M   'P 1'
#
loop_
_entity.id
_entity.type
_entity.pdbx_description
1 polymer ?
#
loop_
_entity_poly.entity_id
_entity_poly.type
_entity_poly.pdbx_seq_one_letter_code
_entity_poly.pdbx_strand_id
1 'polypeptide(L)'
;MESNRHLVTFTHDEWSALAKNAPLPLTHTDVRHLKALGDPIDLAEADAIYRPLSALLQMYAQEIGDLHRKTSDFLGLREQRT
;
A
#
# COMPACT_ATOMS: atom_id res chain seq x y z
N MET A 1 -30.17 3.27 -1.52
CA MET A 1 -28.94 3.55 -0.75
C MET A 1 -27.78 3.45 -1.72
N GLU A 2 -27.46 4.55 -2.40
CA GLU A 2 -26.30 4.60 -3.30
C GLU A 2 -25.04 4.45 -2.45
N SER A 3 -24.39 3.29 -2.59
CA SER A 3 -23.07 3.07 -2.03
C SER A 3 -22.13 4.02 -2.77
N ASN A 4 -21.78 5.12 -2.12
CA ASN A 4 -20.89 6.15 -2.64
C ASN A 4 -19.47 5.57 -2.75
N ARG A 5 -19.22 4.77 -3.78
CA ARG A 5 -17.89 4.27 -4.11
C ARG A 5 -17.16 5.44 -4.75
N HIS A 6 -16.50 6.24 -3.91
CA HIS A 6 -15.59 7.30 -4.34
C HIS A 6 -14.39 6.67 -5.07
N LEU A 7 -14.60 6.34 -6.34
CA LEU A 7 -13.52 5.95 -7.24
C LEU A 7 -12.80 7.23 -7.63
N VAL A 8 -11.48 7.25 -7.41
CA VAL A 8 -10.61 8.34 -7.84
C VAL A 8 -9.81 7.84 -9.03
N THR A 9 -9.82 8.61 -10.11
CA THR A 9 -9.07 8.31 -11.33
C THR A 9 -7.85 9.21 -11.38
N PHE A 10 -6.72 8.63 -11.80
CA PHE A 10 -5.47 9.34 -12.00
C PHE A 10 -4.95 9.07 -13.41
N THR A 11 -4.31 10.07 -13.99
CA THR A 11 -3.35 9.85 -15.08
C THR A 11 -2.11 9.14 -14.53
N HIS A 12 -1.29 8.59 -15.43
CA HIS A 12 -0.04 7.93 -15.06
C HIS A 12 0.86 8.84 -14.20
N ASP A 13 1.05 10.09 -14.63
CA ASP A 13 1.95 11.04 -13.96
C ASP A 13 1.41 11.49 -12.60
N GLU A 14 0.09 11.67 -12.48
CA GLU A 14 -0.56 11.96 -11.21
C GLU A 14 -0.41 10.81 -10.22
N TRP A 15 -0.58 9.57 -10.69
CA TRP A 15 -0.42 8.37 -9.87
C TRP A 15 1.02 8.20 -9.38
N SER A 16 1.99 8.29 -10.30
CA SER A 16 3.41 8.19 -9.98
C SER A 16 3.88 9.27 -8.99
N ALA A 17 3.32 10.48 -9.08
CA ALA A 17 3.65 11.57 -8.16
C ALA A 17 3.26 11.28 -6.70
N LEU A 18 2.27 10.42 -6.43
CA LEU A 18 1.85 10.05 -5.07
C LEU A 18 2.96 9.34 -4.28
N ALA A 19 3.89 8.67 -4.97
CA ALA A 19 5.00 7.96 -4.35
C ALA A 19 5.98 8.88 -3.59
N LYS A 20 5.97 10.20 -3.86
CA LYS A 20 6.81 11.18 -3.17
C LYS A 20 6.49 11.30 -1.67
N ASN A 21 5.29 10.90 -1.26
CA ASN A 21 4.81 11.01 0.11
C ASN A 21 4.99 9.71 0.93
N ALA A 22 5.63 8.68 0.37
CA ALA A 22 5.76 7.37 1.00
C ALA A 22 7.12 7.19 1.72
N PRO A 23 7.15 6.81 3.00
CA PRO A 23 8.38 6.73 3.78
C PRO A 23 9.27 5.49 3.50
N LEU A 24 8.79 4.48 2.77
CA LEU A 24 9.63 3.37 2.32
C LEU A 24 9.34 3.01 0.84
N PRO A 25 10.34 3.13 -0.06
CA PRO A 25 10.17 2.65 -1.43
C PRO A 25 10.23 1.11 -1.45
N LEU A 26 9.40 0.50 -2.30
CA LEU A 26 9.78 -0.79 -2.86
C LEU A 26 11.18 -0.64 -3.46
N THR A 27 12.09 -1.54 -3.12
CA THR A 27 13.44 -1.47 -3.66
C THR A 27 13.41 -1.93 -5.12
N HIS A 28 14.40 -1.51 -5.92
CA HIS A 28 14.61 -2.06 -7.26
C HIS A 28 14.72 -3.61 -7.26
N THR A 29 15.10 -4.21 -6.14
CA THR A 29 15.17 -5.66 -5.96
C THR A 29 13.76 -6.27 -5.83
N ASP A 30 12.86 -5.63 -5.08
CA ASP A 30 11.47 -6.08 -4.93
C ASP A 30 10.74 -6.03 -6.28
N VAL A 31 10.94 -4.94 -7.03
CA VAL A 31 10.40 -4.79 -8.38
C VAL A 31 10.93 -5.84 -9.35
N ARG A 32 12.24 -6.15 -9.31
CA ARG A 32 12.81 -7.24 -10.12
C ARG A 32 12.25 -8.61 -9.76
N HIS A 33 12.01 -8.88 -8.47
CA HIS A 33 11.39 -10.12 -8.00
C HIS A 33 9.97 -10.28 -8.56
N LEU A 34 9.20 -9.19 -8.59
CA LEU A 34 7.86 -9.16 -9.18
C LEU A 34 7.90 -9.34 -10.71
N LYS A 35 8.86 -8.71 -11.40
CA LYS A 35 9.04 -8.84 -12.85
C LYS A 35 9.36 -10.27 -13.30
N ALA A 36 10.13 -11.02 -12.50
CA ALA A 36 10.46 -12.42 -12.78
C ALA A 36 9.24 -13.36 -12.77
N LEU A 37 8.09 -12.92 -12.23
CA LEU A 37 6.86 -13.72 -12.13
C LEU A 37 5.96 -13.68 -13.38
N GLY A 38 6.30 -12.95 -14.45
CA GLY A 38 5.67 -13.26 -15.74
C GLY A 38 5.49 -12.18 -16.80
N ASP A 39 6.05 -10.96 -16.69
CA ASP A 39 5.88 -9.96 -17.77
C ASP A 39 7.11 -9.04 -17.92
N PRO A 40 7.60 -8.73 -19.14
CA PRO A 40 8.70 -7.80 -19.34
C PRO A 40 8.20 -6.35 -19.26
N ILE A 41 7.76 -5.93 -18.07
CA ILE A 41 7.51 -4.52 -17.78
C ILE A 41 8.85 -3.79 -17.58
N ASP A 42 8.98 -2.57 -18.08
CA ASP A 42 10.13 -1.71 -17.80
C ASP A 42 10.23 -1.45 -16.28
N LEU A 43 11.45 -1.49 -15.72
CA LEU A 43 11.64 -1.29 -14.29
C LEU A 43 11.18 0.10 -13.83
N ALA A 44 11.31 1.10 -14.71
CA ALA A 44 10.82 2.45 -14.44
C ALA A 44 9.29 2.50 -14.38
N GLU A 45 8.62 1.82 -15.33
CA GLU A 45 7.16 1.70 -15.35
C GLU A 45 6.64 0.93 -14.13
N ALA A 46 7.30 -0.17 -13.77
CA ALA A 46 6.96 -0.91 -12.55
C ALA A 46 7.12 -0.04 -11.29
N ASP A 47 8.20 0.72 -11.16
CA ASP A 47 8.38 1.62 -10.01
C ASP A 47 7.27 2.69 -9.98
N ALA A 48 6.94 3.29 -11.13
CA ALA A 48 5.90 4.31 -11.25
C ALA A 48 4.50 3.80 -10.83
N ILE A 49 4.18 2.53 -11.11
CA ILE A 49 2.88 1.95 -10.79
C ILE A 49 2.85 1.33 -9.39
N TYR A 50 3.83 0.49 -9.04
CA TYR A 50 3.78 -0.32 -7.82
C TYR A 50 4.22 0.43 -6.58
N ARG A 51 5.12 1.41 -6.69
CA ARG A 51 5.57 2.20 -5.53
C ARG A 51 4.43 2.98 -4.85
N PRO A 52 3.61 3.77 -5.55
CA PRO A 52 2.46 4.44 -4.91
C PRO A 52 1.40 3.43 -4.43
N LEU A 53 1.20 2.31 -5.12
CA LEU A 53 0.26 1.26 -4.68
C LEU A 53 0.69 0.62 -3.34
N SER A 54 1.95 0.22 -3.23
CA SER A 54 2.48 -0.39 -2.00
C SER A 54 2.47 0.60 -0.85
N ALA A 55 2.77 1.88 -1.10
CA ALA A 55 2.64 2.93 -0.09
C ALA A 55 1.20 3.06 0.43
N LEU A 56 0.21 3.02 -0.47
CA LEU A 56 -1.20 3.08 -0.10
C LEU A 56 -1.59 1.87 0.75
N LEU A 57 -1.25 0.65 0.31
CA LEU A 57 -1.53 -0.57 1.06
C LEU A 57 -0.86 -0.58 2.44
N GLN A 58 0.38 -0.09 2.53
CA GLN A 58 1.11 0.04 3.79
C GLN A 58 0.41 1.00 4.76
N MET A 59 -0.05 2.16 4.28
CA MET A 59 -0.83 3.11 5.07
C MET A 59 -2.10 2.47 5.62
N TYR A 60 -2.89 1.79 4.77
CA TYR A 60 -4.10 1.10 5.22
C TYR A 60 -3.82 0.00 6.25
N ALA A 61 -2.78 -0.80 6.03
CA ALA A 61 -2.40 -1.88 6.95
C ALA A 61 -1.97 -1.32 8.33
N GLN A 62 -1.24 -0.21 8.34
CA GLN A 62 -0.84 0.47 9.58
C GLN A 62 -2.05 0.99 10.35
N GLU A 63 -2.91 1.77 9.68
CA GLU A 63 -4.08 2.37 10.31
C GLU A 63 -5.07 1.32 10.85
N ILE A 64 -5.30 0.24 10.10
CA ILE A 64 -6.14 -0.88 10.55
C ILE A 64 -5.50 -1.57 11.76
N GLY A 65 -4.18 -1.80 11.73
CA GLY A 65 -3.44 -2.38 12.85
C GLY A 65 -3.47 -1.50 14.10
N ASP A 66 -3.33 -0.18 13.95
CA ASP A 66 -3.42 0.79 15.04
C ASP A 66 -4.83 0.88 15.61
N LEU A 67 -5.84 0.88 14.75
CA LEU A 67 -7.25 0.84 15.17
C LEU A 67 -7.53 -0.44 15.97
N HIS A 68 -7.08 -1.59 15.47
CA HIS A 68 -7.24 -2.85 16.17
C HIS A 68 -6.56 -2.82 17.53
N ARG A 69 -5.29 -2.37 17.63
CA ARG A 69 -4.58 -2.21 18.90
C ARG A 69 -5.34 -1.32 19.89
N LYS A 70 -5.73 -0.12 19.46
CA LYS A 70 -6.49 0.83 20.31
C LYS A 70 -7.81 0.24 20.81
N THR A 71 -8.49 -0.52 19.96
CA THR A 71 -9.76 -1.19 20.29
C THR A 71 -9.54 -2.30 21.31
N SER A 72 -8.53 -3.15 21.09
CA SER A 72 -8.16 -4.22 22.02
C SER A 72 -7.72 -3.67 23.37
N ASP A 73 -6.95 -2.58 23.41
CA ASP A 73 -6.55 -1.90 24.65
C ASP A 73 -7.77 -1.32 25.39
N PHE A 74 -8.69 -0.65 24.67
CA PHE A 74 -9.92 -0.11 25.25
C PHE A 74 -10.82 -1.21 25.85
N LEU A 75 -10.93 -2.36 25.16
CA LEU A 75 -11.74 -3.49 25.60
C LEU A 75 -11.02 -4.40 26.61
N GLY A 76 -9.74 -4.16 26.91
CA GLY A 76 -8.92 -5.03 27.78
C GLY A 76 -8.63 -6.41 27.17
N LEU A 77 -8.80 -6.57 25.85
CA LEU A 77 -8.51 -7.80 25.10
C LEU A 77 -7.01 -7.89 24.84
N ARG A 78 -6.20 -8.08 25.87
CA ARG A 78 -4.82 -8.53 25.67
C ARG A 78 -4.87 -10.00 25.34
N GLU A 79 -4.61 -10.36 24.08
CA GLU A 79 -4.33 -11.74 23.72
C GLU A 79 -3.16 -12.22 24.58
N GLN A 80 -3.47 -13.05 25.58
CA GLN A 80 -2.48 -13.87 26.24
C GLN A 80 -2.01 -14.87 25.18
N ARG A 81 -0.94 -14.52 24.47
CA ARG A 81 -0.23 -15.47 23.62
C ARG A 81 0.29 -16.57 24.56
N THR A 82 -0.39 -17.71 24.52
CA THR A 82 0.02 -18.98 25.13
C THR A 82 0.86 -19.77 24.14
#